data_AF-A0A162Z844-F1
#
_entry.id   AF-A0A162Z844-F1
#
_cell.length_a   1.000
_cell.length_b   1.000
_cell.length_c   1.000
_cell.angle_alpha   90.00
_cell.angle_beta   90.00
_cell.angle_gamma   90.00
#
_symmetry.space_group_name_H-M   'P 1'
#
loop_
_entity.id
_entity.type
_entity.pdbx_description
1 polymer ?
#
loop_
_entity_poly.entity_id
_entity_poly.type
_entity_poly.pdbx_seq_one_letter_code
_entity_poly.pdbx_strand_id
1 'polypeptide(L)'
;MITTFSCSSDGEDGIDGTNGIDGVNGTDGTDNGFGYLVFSGDITNEEAIALAAETAGKNTHTLLIKNTTNLTSIELPEITTLVNLEVIGNENLQRLSLPNLESAFEEVNIRSNKTLEIIDLAKLDGSFGSFSIIDNTVLTTINFTNLNTLTGLRIEEVPLLESLNLQNIQNIDFLTLQSLQNLTSINAASLETIDFLRVRNNEKLTTIDFPKLSTSERIDITSNPGLETVNLPALTASNTYNSNSVFDEEDDSEVSLISNSSLTTINLSALTNFGDISIRNNENLTSLNTDAIISAGRISFSANPKVQTISFPNMTSCNGAFISENQQLTSIVFSNVTQSTRSIQFSQNPVLTSIDFSKLNSSDGISISGNEELINIDFSALENNEGSLSMGTNPKLSIISFPNLKTSESSFSIANNDVLSEISFPMLALVGDQRRSNFNIENNPLINELTFPALQKIELGGLTISNNSALTSISFPLLTSVGNDITSDLRIRNNNLVKNISFPSLITVKSIRTIDISENALETLDFSSLSTLLFLNIDSTVLLTQVNLSSIQQFSRLDLNSPGRLSTSVINNIITRLVNITPAITQKRISITGVASDQALLDIETLRTNNNTVSIRE
;
A
#
# COMPACT_ATOMS: atom_id res chain seq x y z
N MET A 1 -12.05 60.75 27.93
CA MET A 1 -11.22 60.36 26.78
C MET A 1 -11.57 58.91 26.52
N ILE A 2 -12.29 58.64 25.43
CA ILE A 2 -12.93 57.35 25.11
C ILE A 2 -11.95 56.54 24.25
N THR A 3 -11.64 55.30 24.62
CA THR A 3 -10.85 54.38 23.77
C THR A 3 -11.57 53.05 23.59
N THR A 4 -12.46 53.03 22.61
CA THR A 4 -12.94 51.84 21.91
C THR A 4 -12.85 52.12 20.41
N PHE A 5 -12.47 51.14 19.60
CA PHE A 5 -13.04 50.90 18.28
C PHE A 5 -12.89 49.39 18.02
N SER A 6 -13.93 48.58 17.80
CA SER A 6 -15.35 48.83 17.52
C SER A 6 -16.13 47.58 17.95
N CYS A 7 -17.19 47.75 18.72
CA CYS A 7 -18.26 46.75 18.80
C CYS A 7 -18.99 46.70 17.46
N SER A 8 -19.28 45.51 16.94
CA SER A 8 -20.57 45.23 16.34
C SER A 8 -21.34 44.32 17.29
N SER A 9 -22.63 44.59 17.34
CA SER A 9 -23.55 44.34 18.43
C SER A 9 -23.98 42.87 18.59
N ASP A 10 -24.65 42.66 19.74
CA ASP A 10 -25.63 41.63 20.09
C ASP A 10 -25.18 40.18 20.37
N GLY A 11 -25.31 39.79 21.66
CA GLY A 11 -25.16 38.42 22.17
C GLY A 11 -25.47 38.34 23.68
N GLU A 12 -26.71 38.69 24.05
CA GLU A 12 -27.49 38.56 25.30
C GLU A 12 -26.85 38.31 26.69
N ASP A 13 -27.38 39.08 27.64
CA ASP A 13 -27.20 39.05 29.09
C ASP A 13 -27.47 37.67 29.74
N GLY A 14 -26.52 37.20 30.53
CA GLY A 14 -26.70 36.12 31.51
C GLY A 14 -26.81 36.68 32.94
N ILE A 15 -28.03 37.06 33.32
CA ILE A 15 -28.64 37.23 34.65
C ILE A 15 -27.71 37.53 35.85
N ASP A 16 -28.01 38.68 36.43
CA ASP A 16 -27.58 39.24 37.70
C ASP A 16 -27.86 38.35 38.93
N GLY A 17 -26.80 38.12 39.72
CA GLY A 17 -26.93 37.75 41.12
C GLY A 17 -27.50 38.92 41.92
N THR A 18 -28.79 38.87 42.16
CA THR A 18 -29.61 39.92 42.78
C THR A 18 -29.15 40.26 44.20
N ASN A 19 -28.67 41.50 44.37
CA ASN A 19 -28.47 42.30 45.60
C ASN A 19 -27.04 42.61 46.11
N GLY A 20 -26.00 42.52 45.27
CA GLY A 20 -24.67 43.06 45.60
C GLY A 20 -24.67 44.58 45.77
N ILE A 21 -25.05 45.05 46.97
CA ILE A 21 -24.87 46.43 47.42
C ILE A 21 -23.40 46.79 47.24
N ASP A 22 -23.18 47.77 46.39
CA ASP A 22 -21.97 48.55 46.24
C ASP A 22 -21.51 49.09 47.61
N GLY A 23 -20.40 48.54 48.11
CA GLY A 23 -19.70 49.09 49.27
C GLY A 23 -19.18 50.49 48.96
N VAL A 24 -19.51 51.45 49.82
CA VAL A 24 -19.34 52.91 49.71
C VAL A 24 -17.86 53.37 49.72
N ASN A 25 -16.91 52.52 49.32
CA ASN A 25 -15.49 52.74 49.51
C ASN A 25 -14.64 52.58 48.24
N GLY A 26 -15.20 52.10 47.12
CA GLY A 26 -14.44 52.05 45.86
C GLY A 26 -13.17 51.19 45.90
N THR A 27 -13.13 50.15 46.74
CA THR A 27 -12.17 49.05 46.63
C THR A 27 -12.96 47.82 46.20
N ASP A 28 -12.80 47.45 44.94
CA ASP A 28 -13.08 46.08 44.51
C ASP A 28 -12.22 45.12 45.34
N GLY A 29 -12.84 44.02 45.75
CA GLY A 29 -12.13 42.94 46.42
C GLY A 29 -11.07 42.36 45.50
N THR A 30 -10.03 41.80 46.11
CA THR A 30 -8.80 41.25 45.53
C THR A 30 -8.97 40.06 44.56
N ASP A 31 -10.12 39.88 43.92
CA ASP A 31 -10.49 38.67 43.17
C ASP A 31 -10.98 38.91 41.72
N ASN A 32 -10.99 40.14 41.17
CA ASN A 32 -11.71 40.43 39.92
C ASN A 32 -10.84 40.84 38.72
N GLY A 33 -10.03 39.92 38.19
CA GLY A 33 -9.32 40.11 36.90
C GLY A 33 -10.28 40.37 35.73
N PHE A 34 -9.82 41.08 34.69
CA PHE A 34 -10.59 41.30 33.46
C PHE A 34 -10.74 40.03 32.63
N GLY A 35 -11.89 39.85 31.97
CA GLY A 35 -12.13 38.71 31.08
C GLY A 35 -11.08 38.57 29.96
N TYR A 36 -10.52 39.68 29.46
CA TYR A 36 -9.42 39.68 28.50
C TYR A 36 -8.25 40.51 29.03
N LEU A 37 -7.06 39.92 29.06
CA LEU A 37 -5.80 40.60 29.34
C LEU A 37 -4.94 40.57 28.08
N VAL A 38 -4.58 41.75 27.56
CA VAL A 38 -3.86 41.89 26.29
C VAL A 38 -2.57 42.68 26.45
N PHE A 39 -1.46 42.07 26.09
CA PHE A 39 -0.14 42.69 25.97
C PHE A 39 0.25 42.71 24.49
N SER A 40 0.55 43.90 23.93
CA SER A 40 0.90 44.04 22.52
C SER A 40 1.72 45.29 22.24
N GLY A 41 2.36 45.36 21.06
CA GLY A 41 3.08 46.54 20.60
C GLY A 41 4.39 46.79 21.36
N ASP A 42 4.71 48.05 21.62
CA ASP A 42 5.97 48.47 22.22
C ASP A 42 6.00 48.40 23.76
N ILE A 43 5.09 47.65 24.36
CA ILE A 43 4.97 47.51 25.81
C ILE A 43 6.28 46.99 26.44
N THR A 44 6.72 47.66 27.50
CA THR A 44 7.89 47.30 28.32
C THR A 44 7.51 46.35 29.46
N ASN A 45 8.51 45.75 30.13
CA ASN A 45 8.26 44.91 31.31
C ASN A 45 7.54 45.69 32.42
N GLU A 46 7.96 46.93 32.69
CA GLU A 46 7.40 47.77 33.73
C GLU A 46 5.92 48.11 33.46
N GLU A 47 5.58 48.41 32.21
CA GLU A 47 4.20 48.67 31.78
C GLU A 47 3.35 47.40 31.84
N ALA A 48 3.90 46.25 31.47
CA ALA A 48 3.20 44.97 31.58
C ALA A 48 2.91 44.61 33.04
N ILE A 49 3.85 44.87 33.95
CA ILE A 49 3.65 44.66 35.40
C ILE A 49 2.56 45.59 35.94
N ALA A 50 2.61 46.88 35.57
CA ALA A 50 1.60 47.84 36.01
C ALA A 50 0.21 47.46 35.50
N LEU A 51 0.09 47.09 34.23
CA LEU A 51 -1.17 46.61 33.65
C LEU A 51 -1.65 45.34 34.35
N ALA A 52 -0.77 44.36 34.58
CA ALA A 52 -1.12 43.12 35.27
C ALA A 52 -1.60 43.39 36.71
N ALA A 53 -0.99 44.31 37.44
CA ALA A 53 -1.41 44.65 38.81
C ALA A 53 -2.82 45.26 38.87
N GLU A 54 -3.26 45.96 37.81
CA GLU A 54 -4.59 46.55 37.72
C GLU A 54 -5.65 45.59 37.16
N THR A 55 -5.25 44.58 36.39
CA THR A 55 -6.17 43.86 35.49
C THR A 55 -6.08 42.33 35.54
N ALA A 56 -4.97 41.77 36.03
CA ALA A 56 -4.83 40.34 36.21
C ALA A 56 -5.47 39.92 37.53
N GLY A 57 -6.17 38.79 37.51
CA GLY A 57 -6.75 38.20 38.71
C GLY A 57 -7.40 36.86 38.40
N LYS A 58 -8.04 36.26 39.40
CA LYS A 58 -8.64 34.92 39.28
C LYS A 58 -9.73 34.81 38.21
N ASN A 59 -10.37 35.93 37.84
CA ASN A 59 -11.40 35.99 36.79
C ASN A 59 -10.84 36.28 35.39
N THR A 60 -9.52 36.32 35.20
CA THR A 60 -8.93 36.47 33.87
C THR A 60 -9.21 35.22 33.04
N HIS A 61 -9.99 35.39 31.97
CA HIS A 61 -10.47 34.28 31.15
C HIS A 61 -9.54 34.02 29.95
N THR A 62 -9.10 35.09 29.28
CA THR A 62 -8.27 35.02 28.08
C THR A 62 -7.03 35.89 28.26
N LEU A 63 -5.85 35.31 28.04
CA LEU A 63 -4.58 36.02 28.05
C LEU A 63 -3.98 36.05 26.63
N LEU A 64 -3.78 37.25 26.08
CA LEU A 64 -3.20 37.47 24.76
C LEU A 64 -1.89 38.27 24.89
N ILE A 65 -0.77 37.69 24.48
CA ILE A 65 0.54 38.34 24.40
C ILE A 65 0.97 38.30 22.93
N LYS A 66 0.72 39.38 22.20
CA LYS A 66 0.80 39.38 20.73
C LYS A 66 1.66 40.50 20.20
N ASN A 67 2.63 40.17 19.34
CA ASN A 67 3.43 41.13 18.60
C ASN A 67 4.09 42.20 19.50
N THR A 68 4.59 41.80 20.66
CA THR A 68 5.34 42.72 21.53
C THR A 68 6.76 42.93 21.01
N THR A 69 7.27 44.16 21.09
CA THR A 69 8.62 44.52 20.62
C THR A 69 9.59 44.84 21.74
N ASN A 70 9.14 45.28 22.92
CA ASN A 70 10.03 45.61 24.05
C ASN A 70 9.88 44.69 25.27
N LEU A 71 8.82 43.87 25.33
CA LEU A 71 8.58 42.93 26.42
C LEU A 71 9.62 41.81 26.35
N THR A 72 10.36 41.61 27.44
CA THR A 72 11.42 40.58 27.54
C THR A 72 11.07 39.46 28.53
N SER A 73 10.26 39.76 29.54
CA SER A 73 9.82 38.76 30.51
C SER A 73 8.45 39.12 31.02
N ILE A 74 7.60 38.12 31.23
CA ILE A 74 6.31 38.28 31.87
C ILE A 74 6.08 37.20 32.92
N GLU A 75 5.66 37.63 34.10
CA GLU A 75 5.29 36.75 35.22
C GLU A 75 3.94 37.20 35.78
N LEU A 76 2.95 36.31 35.76
CA LEU A 76 1.59 36.62 36.21
C LEU A 76 1.16 35.64 37.32
N PRO A 77 1.55 35.87 38.58
CA PRO A 77 1.25 34.96 39.69
C PRO A 77 -0.21 34.99 40.14
N GLU A 78 -0.98 36.03 39.77
CA GLU A 78 -2.39 36.17 40.16
C GLU A 78 -3.35 35.32 39.30
N ILE A 79 -2.86 34.81 38.16
CA ILE A 79 -3.65 33.97 37.24
C ILE A 79 -3.55 32.51 37.71
N THR A 80 -4.71 31.96 38.09
CA THR A 80 -4.84 30.56 38.53
C THR A 80 -5.60 29.70 37.53
N THR A 81 -6.46 30.30 36.71
CA THR A 81 -7.20 29.62 35.65
C THR A 81 -7.20 30.46 34.39
N LEU A 82 -7.23 29.80 33.23
CA LEU A 82 -7.44 30.42 31.93
C LEU A 82 -8.37 29.54 31.10
N VAL A 83 -9.16 30.17 30.22
CA VAL A 83 -9.81 29.45 29.13
C VAL A 83 -8.88 29.42 27.92
N ASN A 84 -8.35 30.57 27.49
CA ASN A 84 -7.47 30.65 26.32
C ASN A 84 -6.16 31.40 26.65
N LEU A 85 -5.04 30.90 26.14
CA LEU A 85 -3.72 31.53 26.23
C LEU A 85 -3.08 31.62 24.86
N GLU A 86 -2.86 32.83 24.37
CA GLU A 86 -2.15 33.06 23.12
C GLU A 86 -0.88 33.89 23.35
N VAL A 87 0.27 33.35 22.96
CA VAL A 87 1.57 34.04 23.02
C VAL A 87 2.21 33.96 21.64
N ILE A 88 1.98 34.99 20.82
CA ILE A 88 2.24 34.94 19.38
C ILE A 88 3.11 36.10 18.90
N GLY A 89 4.18 35.79 18.17
CA GLY A 89 4.92 36.78 17.38
C GLY A 89 5.70 37.81 18.22
N ASN A 90 6.07 37.48 19.46
CA ASN A 90 6.80 38.40 20.33
C ASN A 90 8.28 38.41 19.98
N GLU A 91 8.82 39.60 19.71
CA GLU A 91 10.17 39.76 19.14
C GLU A 91 11.26 39.52 20.20
N ASN A 92 11.07 40.05 21.40
CA ASN A 92 12.09 40.08 22.47
C ASN A 92 11.70 39.30 23.74
N LEU A 93 10.53 38.64 23.77
CA LEU A 93 10.06 37.89 24.93
C LEU A 93 10.89 36.62 25.14
N GLN A 94 11.65 36.57 26.24
CA GLN A 94 12.54 35.47 26.62
C GLN A 94 11.92 34.51 27.64
N ARG A 95 11.03 34.99 28.51
CA ARG A 95 10.42 34.19 29.58
C ARG A 95 8.92 34.43 29.68
N LEU A 96 8.16 33.34 29.63
CA LEU A 96 6.75 33.28 30.00
C LEU A 96 6.59 32.48 31.29
N SER A 97 6.03 33.09 32.34
CA SER A 97 5.86 32.44 33.64
C SER A 97 4.43 32.65 34.18
N LEU A 98 3.70 31.55 34.39
CA LEU A 98 2.39 31.55 35.07
C LEU A 98 2.49 30.58 36.27
N PRO A 99 3.22 30.95 37.34
CA PRO A 99 3.66 30.02 38.37
C PRO A 99 2.51 29.45 39.24
N ASN A 100 1.34 30.09 39.18
CA ASN A 100 0.15 29.66 39.90
C ASN A 100 -0.98 29.17 38.99
N LEU A 101 -0.75 29.03 37.67
CA LEU A 101 -1.76 28.50 36.76
C LEU A 101 -2.02 27.03 37.07
N GLU A 102 -3.24 26.71 37.51
CA GLU A 102 -3.69 25.37 37.86
C GLU A 102 -4.44 24.69 36.70
N SER A 103 -5.14 25.46 35.86
CA SER A 103 -5.97 24.94 34.77
C SER A 103 -6.02 25.86 33.54
N ALA A 104 -6.01 25.24 32.35
CA ALA A 104 -6.28 25.87 31.06
C ALA A 104 -7.31 25.02 30.28
N PHE A 105 -8.47 25.59 29.93
CA PHE A 105 -9.63 24.81 29.46
C PHE A 105 -9.72 24.62 27.93
N GLU A 106 -9.34 25.64 27.15
CA GLU A 106 -9.30 25.59 25.68
C GLU A 106 -7.85 25.65 25.17
N GLU A 107 -7.60 26.22 24.00
CA GLU A 107 -6.31 26.17 23.36
C GLU A 107 -5.25 27.02 24.08
N VAL A 108 -4.06 26.45 24.25
CA VAL A 108 -2.85 27.19 24.59
C VAL A 108 -1.97 27.24 23.36
N ASN A 109 -1.84 28.42 22.76
CA ASN A 109 -1.11 28.62 21.50
C ASN A 109 0.08 29.55 21.72
N ILE A 110 1.28 28.98 21.70
CA ILE A 110 2.55 29.69 21.88
C ILE A 110 3.35 29.55 20.58
N ARG A 111 3.35 30.61 19.76
CA ARG A 111 3.86 30.51 18.39
C ARG A 111 4.75 31.65 17.94
N SER A 112 5.80 31.33 17.19
CA SER A 112 6.64 32.31 16.49
C SER A 112 7.24 33.37 17.42
N ASN A 113 7.62 32.98 18.65
CA ASN A 113 8.31 33.87 19.58
C ASN A 113 9.82 33.64 19.42
N LYS A 114 10.46 34.56 18.70
CA LYS A 114 11.83 34.38 18.20
C LYS A 114 12.88 34.21 19.30
N THR A 115 12.63 34.78 20.46
CA THR A 115 13.59 34.85 21.58
C THR A 115 13.12 34.11 22.83
N LEU A 116 11.98 33.41 22.78
CA LEU A 116 11.40 32.74 23.95
C LEU A 116 12.23 31.51 24.32
N GLU A 117 12.89 31.56 25.48
CA GLU A 117 13.79 30.52 25.97
C GLU A 117 13.11 29.59 26.99
N ILE A 118 12.16 30.11 27.76
CA ILE A 118 11.55 29.42 28.91
C ILE A 118 10.03 29.62 28.94
N ILE A 119 9.31 28.50 29.03
CA ILE A 119 7.89 28.44 29.40
C ILE A 119 7.78 27.77 30.77
N ASP A 120 7.30 28.50 31.78
CA ASP A 120 7.16 28.00 33.16
C ASP A 120 5.69 27.90 33.59
N LEU A 121 5.16 26.68 33.55
CA LEU A 121 3.77 26.32 33.87
C LEU A 121 3.72 25.20 34.92
N ALA A 122 4.62 25.26 35.91
CA ALA A 122 4.90 24.16 36.83
C ALA A 122 3.67 23.63 37.61
N LYS A 123 2.72 24.50 37.96
CA LYS A 123 1.53 24.16 38.75
C LYS A 123 0.33 23.68 37.93
N LEU A 124 0.45 23.68 36.61
CA LEU A 124 -0.64 23.24 35.74
C LEU A 124 -0.89 21.75 36.01
N ASP A 125 -2.06 21.42 36.57
CA ASP A 125 -2.46 20.08 37.01
C ASP A 125 -3.65 19.58 36.17
N GLY A 126 -4.63 20.47 35.96
CA GLY A 126 -5.90 20.16 35.27
C GLY A 126 -6.10 20.96 33.98
N SER A 127 -5.24 20.77 32.97
CA SER A 127 -5.56 21.33 31.64
C SER A 127 -6.50 20.40 30.87
N PHE A 128 -7.55 20.96 30.31
CA PHE A 128 -8.53 20.26 29.47
C PHE A 128 -8.41 20.64 27.99
N GLY A 129 -7.48 21.53 27.67
CA GLY A 129 -7.28 22.02 26.33
C GLY A 129 -6.15 21.34 25.57
N SER A 130 -5.96 21.77 24.33
CA SER A 130 -4.80 21.39 23.51
C SER A 130 -3.69 22.43 23.61
N PHE A 131 -2.45 21.97 23.74
CA PHE A 131 -1.26 22.80 23.76
C PHE A 131 -0.57 22.76 22.40
N SER A 132 -0.30 23.93 21.83
CA SER A 132 0.36 24.13 20.55
C SER A 132 1.55 25.06 20.76
N ILE A 133 2.76 24.49 20.70
CA ILE A 133 4.03 25.20 20.87
C ILE A 133 4.79 25.07 19.55
N ILE A 134 4.75 26.11 18.71
CA ILE A 134 5.23 26.03 17.33
C ILE A 134 6.22 27.15 17.03
N ASP A 135 7.33 26.85 16.35
CA ASP A 135 8.24 27.87 15.81
C ASP A 135 8.79 28.80 16.92
N ASN A 136 9.20 28.21 18.05
CA ASN A 136 9.91 28.92 19.12
C ASN A 136 11.37 28.47 19.09
N THR A 137 12.11 28.99 18.11
CA THR A 137 13.39 28.41 17.68
C THR A 137 14.50 28.38 18.72
N VAL A 138 14.41 29.19 19.77
CA VAL A 138 15.40 29.23 20.88
C VAL A 138 14.86 28.65 22.20
N LEU A 139 13.65 28.11 22.21
CA LEU A 139 13.04 27.54 23.41
C LEU A 139 13.80 26.30 23.85
N THR A 140 14.30 26.33 25.09
CA THR A 140 15.10 25.24 25.68
C THR A 140 14.35 24.51 26.78
N THR A 141 13.42 25.20 27.46
CA THR A 141 12.77 24.68 28.66
C THR A 141 11.25 24.87 28.59
N ILE A 142 10.53 23.77 28.80
CA ILE A 142 9.08 23.76 29.04
C ILE A 142 8.85 23.04 30.37
N ASN A 143 8.35 23.77 31.37
CA ASN A 143 8.12 23.21 32.69
C ASN A 143 6.67 22.75 32.86
N PHE A 144 6.45 21.43 32.75
CA PHE A 144 5.17 20.74 32.96
C PHE A 144 5.22 19.80 34.17
N THR A 145 5.94 20.16 35.23
CA THR A 145 6.25 19.25 36.34
C THR A 145 5.03 18.52 36.94
N ASN A 146 3.89 19.20 37.07
CA ASN A 146 2.67 18.63 37.66
C ASN A 146 1.56 18.36 36.63
N LEU A 147 1.85 18.40 35.33
CA LEU A 147 0.83 18.24 34.30
C LEU A 147 0.29 16.79 34.29
N ASN A 148 -0.97 16.64 34.68
CA ASN A 148 -1.61 15.34 34.86
C ASN A 148 -2.69 15.06 33.79
N THR A 149 -3.39 16.10 33.33
CA THR A 149 -4.37 16.00 32.25
C THR A 149 -4.04 16.95 31.11
N LEU A 150 -4.25 16.48 29.89
CA LEU A 150 -4.14 17.28 28.67
C LEU A 150 -4.94 16.60 27.55
N THR A 151 -5.68 17.36 26.74
CA THR A 151 -6.38 16.80 25.58
C THR A 151 -5.41 16.52 24.44
N GLY A 152 -4.45 17.41 24.19
CA GLY A 152 -3.41 17.14 23.20
C GLY A 152 -2.20 18.05 23.30
N LEU A 153 -1.05 17.56 22.84
CA LEU A 153 0.21 18.29 22.83
C LEU A 153 0.81 18.27 21.43
N ARG A 154 1.07 19.45 20.89
CA ARG A 154 1.81 19.66 19.64
C ARG A 154 3.02 20.54 19.91
N ILE A 155 4.21 20.01 19.65
CA ILE A 155 5.47 20.75 19.70
C ILE A 155 6.16 20.59 18.34
N GLU A 156 6.29 21.69 17.61
CA GLU A 156 6.85 21.70 16.25
C GLU A 156 7.89 22.82 16.11
N GLU A 157 8.99 22.56 15.41
CA GLU A 157 10.01 23.58 15.13
C GLU A 157 10.57 24.24 16.41
N VAL A 158 10.86 23.41 17.42
CA VAL A 158 11.55 23.78 18.66
C VAL A 158 12.88 23.02 18.74
N PRO A 159 13.90 23.43 17.95
CA PRO A 159 15.09 22.61 17.72
C PRO A 159 16.04 22.53 18.91
N LEU A 160 15.94 23.42 19.91
CA LEU A 160 16.83 23.45 21.07
C LEU A 160 16.29 22.71 22.31
N LEU A 161 15.05 22.20 22.29
CA LEU A 161 14.49 21.45 23.41
C LEU A 161 15.22 20.11 23.56
N GLU A 162 15.82 19.85 24.73
CA GLU A 162 16.63 18.63 24.96
C GLU A 162 15.83 17.47 25.58
N SER A 163 14.79 17.78 26.36
CA SER A 163 13.98 16.80 27.08
C SER A 163 12.53 17.26 27.21
N LEU A 164 11.60 16.32 27.18
CA LEU A 164 10.18 16.56 27.46
C LEU A 164 9.69 15.64 28.58
N ASN A 165 9.13 16.24 29.64
CA ASN A 165 8.60 15.48 30.78
C ASN A 165 7.07 15.50 30.79
N LEU A 166 6.47 14.30 30.65
CA LEU A 166 5.02 14.01 30.65
C LEU A 166 4.71 12.84 31.61
N GLN A 167 5.53 12.66 32.66
CA GLN A 167 5.53 11.46 33.51
C GLN A 167 4.19 11.13 34.19
N ASN A 168 3.30 12.12 34.38
CA ASN A 168 2.02 11.92 35.03
C ASN A 168 0.85 11.79 34.04
N ILE A 169 1.05 12.07 32.75
CA ILE A 169 -0.01 11.95 31.73
C ILE A 169 -0.34 10.46 31.56
N GLN A 170 -1.62 10.12 31.79
CA GLN A 170 -2.15 8.77 31.56
C GLN A 170 -2.89 8.65 30.24
N ASN A 171 -3.62 9.70 29.84
CA ASN A 171 -4.46 9.71 28.65
C ASN A 171 -4.28 11.05 27.93
N ILE A 172 -4.20 11.01 26.61
CA ILE A 172 -4.10 12.20 25.75
C ILE A 172 -4.63 11.85 24.36
N ASP A 173 -5.39 12.71 23.71
CA ASP A 173 -5.92 12.42 22.37
C ASP A 173 -4.78 12.44 21.35
N PHE A 174 -3.85 13.39 21.45
CA PHE A 174 -2.70 13.43 20.54
C PHE A 174 -1.41 13.93 21.16
N LEU A 175 -0.29 13.36 20.71
CA LEU A 175 1.08 13.82 20.97
C LEU A 175 1.82 13.96 19.64
N THR A 176 2.07 15.19 19.22
CA THR A 176 2.85 15.51 18.01
C THR A 176 4.17 16.16 18.40
N LEU A 177 5.28 15.51 18.07
CA LEU A 177 6.65 15.96 18.31
C LEU A 177 7.40 16.00 16.98
N GLN A 178 7.58 17.21 16.43
CA GLN A 178 8.15 17.39 15.10
C GLN A 178 9.33 18.38 15.08
N SER A 179 10.40 18.00 14.38
CA SER A 179 11.55 18.88 14.14
C SER A 179 12.25 19.35 15.43
N LEU A 180 12.26 18.52 16.49
CA LEU A 180 12.91 18.81 17.77
C LEU A 180 14.35 18.29 17.74
N GLN A 181 15.21 18.97 16.98
CA GLN A 181 16.54 18.47 16.60
C GLN A 181 17.42 18.04 17.79
N ASN A 182 17.33 18.72 18.93
CA ASN A 182 18.08 18.37 20.14
C ASN A 182 17.37 17.44 21.12
N LEU A 183 16.13 17.04 20.87
CA LEU A 183 15.37 16.22 21.80
C LEU A 183 16.02 14.84 21.93
N THR A 184 16.42 14.48 23.16
CA THR A 184 17.07 13.19 23.45
C THR A 184 16.17 12.23 24.20
N SER A 185 15.18 12.75 24.95
CA SER A 185 14.32 11.94 25.81
C SER A 185 12.90 12.47 25.93
N ILE A 186 11.95 11.55 26.00
CA ILE A 186 10.53 11.79 26.30
C ILE A 186 10.19 10.92 27.51
N ASN A 187 9.88 11.54 28.64
CA ASN A 187 9.45 10.82 29.83
C ASN A 187 7.92 10.76 29.86
N ALA A 188 7.32 9.66 29.38
CA ALA A 188 5.87 9.42 29.43
C ALA A 188 5.55 8.03 30.04
N ALA A 189 6.23 7.68 31.14
CA ALA A 189 6.16 6.34 31.74
C ALA A 189 4.78 5.93 32.27
N SER A 190 3.87 6.90 32.50
CA SER A 190 2.49 6.65 32.94
C SER A 190 1.47 6.63 31.81
N LEU A 191 1.87 6.86 30.56
CA LEU A 191 0.95 6.93 29.43
C LEU A 191 0.30 5.56 29.18
N GLU A 192 -1.03 5.51 29.27
CA GLU A 192 -1.86 4.31 29.12
C GLU A 192 -2.63 4.32 27.79
N THR A 193 -3.19 5.46 27.39
CA THR A 193 -3.93 5.60 26.12
C THR A 193 -3.52 6.84 25.34
N ILE A 194 -3.47 6.71 24.02
CA ILE A 194 -3.27 7.84 23.11
C ILE A 194 -3.97 7.63 21.77
N ASP A 195 -4.80 8.55 21.29
CA ASP A 195 -5.41 8.33 19.99
C ASP A 195 -4.36 8.45 18.87
N PHE A 196 -3.59 9.53 18.84
CA PHE A 196 -2.59 9.81 17.80
C PHE A 196 -1.21 10.13 18.37
N LEU A 197 -0.26 9.21 18.21
CA LEU A 197 1.16 9.43 18.46
C LEU A 197 1.89 9.78 17.16
N ARG A 198 2.46 10.97 17.05
CA ARG A 198 3.30 11.40 15.92
C ARG A 198 4.66 11.89 16.43
N VAL A 199 5.72 11.22 16.03
CA VAL A 199 7.11 11.59 16.35
C VAL A 199 7.91 11.64 15.04
N ARG A 200 8.22 12.85 14.58
CA ARG A 200 8.83 13.05 13.25
C ARG A 200 10.05 13.97 13.26
N ASN A 201 11.04 13.67 12.43
CA ASN A 201 12.17 14.56 12.17
C ASN A 201 12.96 14.96 13.43
N ASN A 202 13.07 14.08 14.43
CA ASN A 202 13.84 14.34 15.65
C ASN A 202 15.21 13.65 15.52
N GLU A 203 16.25 14.43 15.23
CA GLU A 203 17.58 13.92 14.87
C GLU A 203 18.26 13.15 16.01
N LYS A 204 18.15 13.62 17.27
CA LYS A 204 18.85 13.07 18.43
C LYS A 204 18.02 12.18 19.36
N LEU A 205 16.74 11.95 19.04
CA LEU A 205 15.89 11.11 19.88
C LEU A 205 16.34 9.65 19.72
N THR A 206 16.76 9.02 20.81
CA THR A 206 17.34 7.66 20.77
C THR A 206 16.34 6.56 21.13
N THR A 207 15.32 6.88 21.94
CA THR A 207 14.38 5.88 22.45
C THR A 207 12.96 6.45 22.53
N ILE A 208 11.98 5.63 22.15
CA ILE A 208 10.57 5.76 22.53
C ILE A 208 10.25 4.56 23.42
N ASP A 209 9.99 4.81 24.70
CA ASP A 209 9.69 3.77 25.70
C ASP A 209 8.44 4.15 26.51
N PHE A 210 7.30 3.59 26.12
CA PHE A 210 6.01 3.82 26.77
C PHE A 210 5.49 2.48 27.34
N PRO A 211 5.99 2.04 28.50
CA PRO A 211 5.80 0.69 29.01
C PRO A 211 4.36 0.35 29.39
N LYS A 212 3.51 1.36 29.62
CA LYS A 212 2.10 1.19 29.98
C LYS A 212 1.13 1.46 28.83
N LEU A 213 1.61 1.90 27.66
CA LEU A 213 0.73 2.29 26.57
C LEU A 213 0.02 1.04 26.04
N SER A 214 -1.28 0.94 26.34
CA SER A 214 -2.09 -0.25 26.03
C SER A 214 -2.94 -0.09 24.78
N THR A 215 -3.29 1.16 24.43
CA THR A 215 -4.23 1.48 23.36
C THR A 215 -3.75 2.68 22.56
N SER A 216 -3.77 2.59 21.23
CA SER A 216 -3.59 3.75 20.36
C SER A 216 -4.28 3.59 19.01
N GLU A 217 -4.91 4.64 18.47
CA GLU A 217 -5.54 4.57 17.14
C GLU A 217 -4.52 4.72 16.00
N ARG A 218 -3.44 5.48 16.24
CA ARG A 218 -2.36 5.64 15.27
C ARG A 218 -1.02 5.93 15.94
N ILE A 219 0.01 5.24 15.45
CA ILE A 219 1.41 5.48 15.78
C ILE A 219 2.17 5.78 14.51
N ASP A 220 2.80 6.95 14.46
CA ASP A 220 3.58 7.44 13.34
C ASP A 220 4.95 7.94 13.84
N ILE A 221 5.96 7.12 13.61
CA ILE A 221 7.33 7.34 14.02
C ILE A 221 8.17 7.37 12.74
N THR A 222 8.36 8.58 12.19
CA THR A 222 8.92 8.75 10.85
C THR A 222 10.13 9.69 10.84
N SER A 223 11.20 9.31 10.15
CA SER A 223 12.38 10.17 9.94
C SER A 223 13.06 10.60 11.25
N ASN A 224 13.23 9.70 12.21
CA ASN A 224 14.05 9.95 13.42
C ASN A 224 15.38 9.20 13.29
N PRO A 225 16.41 9.78 12.64
CA PRO A 225 17.62 9.05 12.27
C PRO A 225 18.45 8.58 13.47
N GLY A 226 18.34 9.24 14.63
CA GLY A 226 19.00 8.82 15.87
C GLY A 226 18.24 7.76 16.68
N LEU A 227 17.02 7.39 16.29
CA LEU A 227 16.17 6.49 17.06
C LEU A 227 16.68 5.05 16.97
N GLU A 228 17.08 4.47 18.09
CA GLU A 228 17.63 3.12 18.18
C GLU A 228 16.57 2.08 18.58
N THR A 229 15.59 2.48 19.39
CA THR A 229 14.62 1.56 20.01
C THR A 229 13.20 2.13 20.08
N VAL A 230 12.20 1.33 19.71
CA VAL A 230 10.79 1.57 20.03
C VAL A 230 10.27 0.44 20.91
N ASN A 231 9.85 0.78 22.13
CA ASN A 231 9.41 -0.18 23.13
C ASN A 231 7.97 0.12 23.59
N LEU A 232 7.00 -0.66 23.07
CA LEU A 232 5.57 -0.54 23.37
C LEU A 232 5.02 -1.92 23.80
N PRO A 233 5.52 -2.48 24.93
CA PRO A 233 5.27 -3.87 25.31
C PRO A 233 3.82 -4.17 25.71
N ALA A 234 3.06 -3.15 26.11
CA ALA A 234 1.68 -3.29 26.59
C ALA A 234 0.61 -3.04 25.51
N LEU A 235 1.00 -2.63 24.29
CA LEU A 235 0.08 -2.24 23.24
C LEU A 235 -0.69 -3.48 22.74
N THR A 236 -2.01 -3.51 22.94
CA THR A 236 -2.84 -4.71 22.65
C THR A 236 -3.78 -4.56 21.46
N ALA A 237 -4.27 -3.35 21.22
CA ALA A 237 -5.22 -3.04 20.16
C ALA A 237 -5.02 -1.61 19.63
N SER A 238 -5.18 -1.48 18.31
CA SER A 238 -5.45 -0.19 17.67
C SER A 238 -6.93 -0.14 17.31
N ASN A 239 -7.65 0.91 17.70
CA ASN A 239 -9.00 1.10 17.21
C ASN A 239 -8.90 1.27 15.69
N THR A 240 -9.62 0.43 14.94
CA THR A 240 -9.64 0.47 13.48
C THR A 240 -9.83 1.91 13.01
N TYR A 241 -8.78 2.49 12.44
CA TYR A 241 -8.84 3.83 11.91
C TYR A 241 -9.68 3.79 10.64
N ASN A 242 -10.89 4.34 10.70
CA ASN A 242 -11.68 4.55 9.50
C ASN A 242 -11.03 5.70 8.72
N SER A 243 -10.32 5.37 7.63
CA SER A 243 -9.61 6.30 6.74
C SER A 243 -10.55 7.22 5.94
N ASN A 244 -11.48 7.89 6.62
CA ASN A 244 -12.26 9.01 6.12
C ASN A 244 -11.66 10.36 6.55
N SER A 245 -10.48 10.36 7.16
CA SER A 245 -9.80 11.58 7.61
C SER A 245 -9.04 12.25 6.47
N VAL A 246 -9.15 13.58 6.44
CA VAL A 246 -8.79 14.53 5.38
C VAL A 246 -7.28 14.83 5.37
N PHE A 247 -6.44 13.99 5.97
CA PHE A 247 -4.99 14.20 6.01
C PHE A 247 -4.29 13.36 4.93
N ASP A 248 -4.25 13.91 3.71
CA ASP A 248 -3.47 13.45 2.55
C ASP A 248 -1.97 13.35 2.87
N GLU A 249 -1.50 12.24 3.42
CA GLU A 249 -0.09 11.86 3.37
C GLU A 249 0.07 10.40 2.92
N GLU A 250 1.10 10.15 2.12
CA GLU A 250 1.30 8.96 1.26
C GLU A 250 1.35 7.59 1.97
N ASP A 251 1.13 7.53 3.29
CA ASP A 251 1.11 6.30 4.08
C ASP A 251 0.12 6.38 5.26
N ASP A 252 -1.14 6.05 5.02
CA ASP A 252 -2.22 6.01 6.00
C ASP A 252 -2.24 4.76 6.91
N SER A 253 -1.06 4.17 7.16
CA SER A 253 -0.97 3.01 8.05
C SER A 253 -1.22 3.41 9.51
N GLU A 254 -1.95 2.57 10.25
CA GLU A 254 -2.20 2.75 11.68
C GLU A 254 -0.91 2.70 12.48
N VAL A 255 0.02 1.80 12.11
CA VAL A 255 1.36 1.74 12.68
C VAL A 255 2.38 1.99 11.57
N SER A 256 3.07 3.13 11.65
CA SER A 256 4.08 3.55 10.69
C SER A 256 5.42 3.78 11.39
N LEU A 257 6.43 2.99 11.04
CA LEU A 257 7.82 3.17 11.44
C LEU A 257 8.70 3.27 10.18
N ILE A 258 8.90 4.50 9.72
CA ILE A 258 9.50 4.78 8.41
C ILE A 258 10.78 5.62 8.56
N SER A 259 11.83 5.26 7.84
CA SER A 259 13.05 6.07 7.72
C SER A 259 13.75 6.38 9.07
N ASN A 260 13.73 5.44 10.01
CA ASN A 260 14.48 5.54 11.26
C ASN A 260 15.79 4.74 11.11
N SER A 261 16.80 5.36 10.50
CA SER A 261 18.00 4.64 10.03
C SER A 261 18.77 3.93 11.15
N SER A 262 18.82 4.47 12.37
CA SER A 262 19.48 3.82 13.53
C SER A 262 18.62 2.78 14.25
N LEU A 263 17.35 2.59 13.85
CA LEU A 263 16.42 1.73 14.58
C LEU A 263 16.86 0.27 14.48
N THR A 264 17.13 -0.36 15.62
CA THR A 264 17.60 -1.75 15.69
C THR A 264 16.53 -2.71 16.18
N THR A 265 15.66 -2.24 17.07
CA THR A 265 14.65 -3.08 17.75
C THR A 265 13.29 -2.41 17.81
N ILE A 266 12.24 -3.18 17.49
CA ILE A 266 10.84 -2.80 17.68
C ILE A 266 10.19 -3.86 18.58
N ASN A 267 9.65 -3.42 19.73
CA ASN A 267 8.91 -4.29 20.64
C ASN A 267 7.41 -3.97 20.62
N LEU A 268 6.63 -4.88 20.04
CA LEU A 268 5.18 -4.86 19.96
C LEU A 268 4.61 -6.20 20.50
N SER A 269 5.20 -6.72 21.58
CA SER A 269 4.99 -8.10 22.04
C SER A 269 3.56 -8.45 22.49
N ALA A 270 2.72 -7.47 22.84
CA ALA A 270 1.32 -7.69 23.23
C ALA A 270 0.33 -7.44 22.10
N LEU A 271 0.82 -7.05 20.93
CA LEU A 271 0.03 -6.53 19.83
C LEU A 271 -0.70 -7.71 19.15
N THR A 272 -2.03 -7.81 19.33
CA THR A 272 -2.86 -8.94 18.80
C THR A 272 -3.64 -8.66 17.51
N ASN A 273 -4.32 -7.51 17.38
CA ASN A 273 -5.07 -7.10 16.18
C ASN A 273 -4.85 -5.61 15.83
N PHE A 274 -4.56 -5.31 14.55
CA PHE A 274 -4.30 -3.93 14.04
C PHE A 274 -4.83 -3.82 12.62
N GLY A 275 -5.04 -2.59 12.14
CA GLY A 275 -5.17 -2.30 10.73
C GLY A 275 -3.83 -2.42 10.01
N ASP A 276 -3.48 -1.40 9.22
CA ASP A 276 -2.30 -1.46 8.36
C ASP A 276 -1.00 -1.18 9.16
N ILE A 277 0.01 -2.03 8.97
CA ILE A 277 1.36 -1.87 9.54
C ILE A 277 2.38 -1.63 8.43
N SER A 278 3.20 -0.60 8.62
CA SER A 278 4.22 -0.16 7.69
C SER A 278 5.56 0.02 8.39
N ILE A 279 6.52 -0.84 8.08
CA ILE A 279 7.90 -0.78 8.61
C ILE A 279 8.84 -0.70 7.41
N ARG A 280 9.35 0.50 7.13
CA ARG A 280 10.11 0.74 5.90
C ARG A 280 11.35 1.60 6.11
N ASN A 281 12.37 1.39 5.29
CA ASN A 281 13.59 2.21 5.28
C ASN A 281 14.30 2.27 6.66
N ASN A 282 14.24 1.20 7.45
CA ASN A 282 14.97 1.12 8.73
C ASN A 282 16.27 0.33 8.51
N GLU A 283 17.34 1.03 8.14
CA GLU A 283 18.61 0.46 7.68
C GLU A 283 19.28 -0.50 8.68
N ASN A 284 19.07 -0.27 9.98
CA ASN A 284 19.70 -1.04 11.05
C ASN A 284 18.75 -2.04 11.75
N LEU A 285 17.50 -2.19 11.28
CA LEU A 285 16.51 -3.03 11.95
C LEU A 285 16.90 -4.51 11.85
N THR A 286 16.99 -5.18 12.99
CA THR A 286 17.39 -6.60 13.07
C THR A 286 16.38 -7.47 13.79
N SER A 287 15.66 -6.92 14.78
CA SER A 287 14.68 -7.67 15.55
C SER A 287 13.32 -6.97 15.56
N LEU A 288 12.29 -7.76 15.30
CA LEU A 288 10.89 -7.37 15.44
C LEU A 288 10.15 -8.54 16.09
N ASN A 289 9.40 -8.27 17.16
CA ASN A 289 8.52 -9.26 17.77
C ASN A 289 7.08 -9.08 17.24
N THR A 290 6.61 -10.06 16.47
CA THR A 290 5.29 -10.11 15.82
C THR A 290 4.50 -11.36 16.24
N ASP A 291 4.96 -12.08 17.26
CA ASP A 291 4.42 -13.41 17.59
C ASP A 291 2.98 -13.34 18.11
N ALA A 292 2.59 -12.27 18.81
CA ALA A 292 1.24 -12.12 19.36
C ALA A 292 0.18 -11.78 18.30
N ILE A 293 0.58 -11.45 17.07
CA ILE A 293 -0.30 -10.97 16.02
C ILE A 293 -1.20 -12.10 15.51
N ILE A 294 -2.52 -11.91 15.64
CA ILE A 294 -3.58 -12.85 15.22
C ILE A 294 -4.23 -12.39 13.91
N SER A 295 -4.45 -11.08 13.75
CA SER A 295 -4.96 -10.49 12.52
C SER A 295 -4.36 -9.12 12.26
N ALA A 296 -4.20 -8.76 10.98
CA ALA A 296 -3.70 -7.46 10.56
C ALA A 296 -4.46 -6.96 9.32
N GLY A 297 -4.42 -5.66 9.08
CA GLY A 297 -4.74 -5.08 7.78
C GLY A 297 -3.67 -5.40 6.74
N ARG A 298 -3.17 -4.39 6.04
CA ARG A 298 -2.04 -4.51 5.12
C ARG A 298 -0.74 -4.55 5.92
N ILE A 299 0.11 -5.52 5.60
CA ILE A 299 1.46 -5.65 6.14
C ILE A 299 2.44 -5.16 5.09
N SER A 300 3.22 -4.12 5.39
CA SER A 300 4.17 -3.51 4.45
C SER A 300 5.57 -3.44 5.07
N PHE A 301 6.49 -4.25 4.54
CA PHE A 301 7.88 -4.35 4.98
C PHE A 301 8.82 -4.13 3.81
N SER A 302 9.40 -2.93 3.72
CA SER A 302 10.32 -2.64 2.61
C SER A 302 11.62 -1.97 3.02
N ALA A 303 12.71 -2.31 2.33
CA ALA A 303 14.01 -1.67 2.55
C ALA A 303 14.48 -1.73 4.02
N ASN A 304 14.34 -2.89 4.66
CA ASN A 304 14.93 -3.17 5.98
C ASN A 304 16.08 -4.19 5.79
N PRO A 305 17.26 -3.76 5.31
CA PRO A 305 18.27 -4.63 4.72
C PRO A 305 18.91 -5.62 5.69
N LYS A 306 18.76 -5.46 7.01
CA LYS A 306 19.33 -6.35 8.04
C LYS A 306 18.33 -7.32 8.67
N VAL A 307 17.05 -7.25 8.29
CA VAL A 307 16.03 -8.21 8.76
C VAL A 307 16.25 -9.54 8.04
N GLN A 308 16.44 -10.61 8.83
CA GLN A 308 16.70 -11.95 8.29
C GLN A 308 15.45 -12.82 8.15
N THR A 309 14.46 -12.58 8.99
CA THR A 309 13.23 -13.38 9.06
C THR A 309 12.04 -12.48 9.34
N ILE A 310 10.95 -12.71 8.62
CA ILE A 310 9.63 -12.13 8.92
C ILE A 310 8.69 -13.30 9.18
N SER A 311 8.16 -13.39 10.40
CA SER A 311 7.32 -14.51 10.83
C SER A 311 6.09 -13.98 11.57
N PHE A 312 4.93 -14.49 11.18
CA PHE A 312 3.65 -14.23 11.85
C PHE A 312 3.04 -15.57 12.27
N PRO A 313 3.61 -16.26 13.27
CA PRO A 313 3.31 -17.66 13.54
C PRO A 313 1.87 -17.88 14.02
N ASN A 314 1.24 -16.90 14.66
CA ASN A 314 -0.13 -17.01 15.18
C ASN A 314 -1.18 -16.33 14.29
N MET A 315 -0.77 -15.71 13.18
CA MET A 315 -1.69 -14.93 12.36
C MET A 315 -2.59 -15.83 11.51
N THR A 316 -3.89 -15.54 11.53
CA THR A 316 -4.93 -16.34 10.87
C THR A 316 -5.56 -15.63 9.67
N SER A 317 -5.49 -14.29 9.64
CA SER A 317 -5.96 -13.45 8.54
C SER A 317 -5.09 -12.21 8.40
N CYS A 318 -4.93 -11.73 7.17
CA CYS A 318 -4.43 -10.39 6.88
C CYS A 318 -5.25 -9.77 5.74
N ASN A 319 -5.29 -8.45 5.61
CA ASN A 319 -5.82 -7.87 4.37
C ASN A 319 -4.83 -8.07 3.22
N GLY A 320 -3.52 -7.87 3.42
CA GLY A 320 -2.53 -8.16 2.38
C GLY A 320 -1.11 -8.09 2.91
N ALA A 321 -0.14 -8.52 2.10
CA ALA A 321 1.27 -8.55 2.51
C ALA A 321 2.15 -8.03 1.36
N PHE A 322 3.00 -7.05 1.65
CA PHE A 322 3.89 -6.39 0.70
C PHE A 322 5.28 -6.39 1.31
N ILE A 323 6.14 -7.30 0.87
CA ILE A 323 7.48 -7.46 1.43
C ILE A 323 8.50 -7.31 0.30
N SER A 324 9.29 -6.24 0.34
CA SER A 324 10.23 -5.94 -0.72
C SER A 324 11.56 -5.36 -0.29
N GLU A 325 12.60 -5.51 -1.11
CA GLU A 325 13.89 -4.83 -0.91
C GLU A 325 14.57 -5.15 0.44
N ASN A 326 14.26 -6.30 1.05
CA ASN A 326 14.90 -6.75 2.28
C ASN A 326 16.12 -7.64 1.94
N GLN A 327 17.30 -7.03 1.92
CA GLN A 327 18.54 -7.62 1.38
C GLN A 327 19.02 -8.89 2.08
N GLN A 328 18.68 -9.08 3.36
CA GLN A 328 19.08 -10.26 4.15
C GLN A 328 17.91 -11.20 4.48
N LEU A 329 16.71 -10.96 3.96
CA LEU A 329 15.53 -11.74 4.29
C LEU A 329 15.60 -13.13 3.64
N THR A 330 15.72 -14.17 4.47
CA THR A 330 15.90 -15.57 4.02
C THR A 330 14.61 -16.37 3.95
N SER A 331 13.63 -16.02 4.80
CA SER A 331 12.35 -16.74 4.92
C SER A 331 11.20 -15.82 5.29
N ILE A 332 10.03 -16.11 4.70
CA ILE A 332 8.74 -15.50 5.02
C ILE A 332 7.78 -16.60 5.48
N VAL A 333 7.24 -16.47 6.70
CA VAL A 333 6.38 -17.51 7.33
C VAL A 333 5.00 -16.95 7.70
N PHE A 334 3.97 -17.38 6.95
CA PHE A 334 2.54 -17.06 7.16
C PHE A 334 1.69 -18.35 7.25
N SER A 335 2.22 -19.39 7.89
CA SER A 335 1.71 -20.77 7.86
C SER A 335 0.29 -20.98 8.43
N ASN A 336 -0.30 -19.96 9.07
CA ASN A 336 -1.65 -20.02 9.63
C ASN A 336 -2.67 -19.11 8.93
N VAL A 337 -2.23 -18.29 7.96
CA VAL A 337 -3.12 -17.37 7.24
C VAL A 337 -4.04 -18.16 6.33
N THR A 338 -5.36 -17.97 6.50
CA THR A 338 -6.39 -18.67 5.74
C THR A 338 -7.07 -17.82 4.67
N GLN A 339 -7.00 -16.49 4.81
CA GLN A 339 -7.65 -15.53 3.93
C GLN A 339 -6.80 -14.26 3.79
N SER A 340 -6.75 -13.72 2.57
CA SER A 340 -6.22 -12.38 2.24
C SER A 340 -7.24 -11.61 1.39
N THR A 341 -7.67 -10.43 1.84
CA THR A 341 -8.71 -9.61 1.17
C THR A 341 -8.16 -8.60 0.16
N ARG A 342 -6.83 -8.51 0.05
CA ARG A 342 -6.00 -7.69 -0.85
C ARG A 342 -4.82 -8.55 -1.31
N SER A 343 -4.00 -7.98 -2.20
CA SER A 343 -2.89 -8.68 -2.83
C SER A 343 -1.74 -9.05 -1.87
N ILE A 344 -1.08 -10.16 -2.21
CA ILE A 344 0.19 -10.61 -1.64
C ILE A 344 1.30 -10.32 -2.66
N GLN A 345 2.34 -9.60 -2.24
CA GLN A 345 3.43 -9.15 -3.10
C GLN A 345 4.78 -9.35 -2.43
N PHE A 346 5.65 -10.13 -3.07
CA PHE A 346 7.01 -10.40 -2.61
C PHE A 346 8.00 -10.09 -3.71
N SER A 347 8.77 -9.02 -3.54
CA SER A 347 9.69 -8.60 -4.59
C SER A 347 11.04 -8.09 -4.15
N GLN A 348 12.08 -8.31 -4.96
CA GLN A 348 13.42 -7.78 -4.69
C GLN A 348 13.97 -8.18 -3.31
N ASN A 349 13.69 -9.41 -2.85
CA ASN A 349 14.32 -9.99 -1.66
C ASN A 349 15.37 -11.02 -2.14
N PRO A 350 16.61 -10.60 -2.44
CA PRO A 350 17.54 -11.40 -3.25
C PRO A 350 17.92 -12.73 -2.60
N VAL A 351 18.00 -12.80 -1.26
CA VAL A 351 18.39 -14.03 -0.54
C VAL A 351 17.20 -14.85 0.00
N LEU A 352 15.97 -14.48 -0.36
CA LEU A 352 14.76 -15.19 0.07
C LEU A 352 14.70 -16.56 -0.58
N THR A 353 14.69 -17.63 0.21
CA THR A 353 14.71 -19.02 -0.32
C THR A 353 13.35 -19.71 -0.35
N SER A 354 12.41 -19.27 0.49
CA SER A 354 11.10 -19.91 0.64
C SER A 354 9.99 -18.96 1.07
N ILE A 355 8.78 -19.22 0.56
CA ILE A 355 7.53 -18.55 0.94
C ILE A 355 6.50 -19.61 1.36
N ASP A 356 5.92 -19.50 2.55
CA ASP A 356 4.88 -20.42 3.06
C ASP A 356 3.55 -19.69 3.31
N PHE A 357 2.57 -19.98 2.45
CA PHE A 357 1.13 -19.66 2.55
C PHE A 357 0.29 -20.94 2.39
N SER A 358 0.77 -22.06 2.95
CA SER A 358 0.20 -23.40 2.78
C SER A 358 -1.28 -23.54 3.17
N LYS A 359 -1.83 -22.63 4.00
CA LYS A 359 -3.23 -22.62 4.43
C LYS A 359 -4.11 -21.55 3.78
N LEU A 360 -3.54 -20.72 2.90
CA LEU A 360 -4.27 -19.63 2.26
C LEU A 360 -5.31 -20.20 1.29
N ASN A 361 -6.61 -19.95 1.52
CA ASN A 361 -7.69 -20.48 0.68
C ASN A 361 -8.09 -19.50 -0.44
N SER A 362 -7.98 -18.19 -0.18
CA SER A 362 -8.34 -17.13 -1.12
C SER A 362 -7.41 -15.93 -1.05
N SER A 363 -7.19 -15.29 -2.19
CA SER A 363 -6.41 -14.05 -2.33
C SER A 363 -7.02 -13.10 -3.35
N ASP A 364 -6.76 -11.80 -3.19
CA ASP A 364 -7.03 -10.77 -4.21
C ASP A 364 -5.73 -10.40 -4.97
N GLY A 365 -5.03 -11.43 -5.43
CA GLY A 365 -3.80 -11.32 -6.22
C GLY A 365 -2.54 -11.77 -5.49
N ILE A 366 -1.64 -12.35 -6.26
CA ILE A 366 -0.33 -12.84 -5.84
C ILE A 366 0.70 -12.37 -6.88
N SER A 367 1.73 -11.65 -6.43
CA SER A 367 2.85 -11.21 -7.27
C SER A 367 4.18 -11.57 -6.61
N ILE A 368 4.99 -12.41 -7.25
CA ILE A 368 6.28 -12.85 -6.72
C ILE A 368 7.36 -12.58 -7.77
N SER A 369 8.26 -11.62 -7.50
CA SER A 369 9.26 -11.25 -8.49
C SER A 369 10.60 -10.70 -8.03
N GLY A 370 11.68 -11.02 -8.72
CA GLY A 370 13.01 -10.50 -8.37
C GLY A 370 13.55 -11.09 -7.07
N ASN A 371 13.19 -12.33 -6.73
CA ASN A 371 13.75 -13.05 -5.59
C ASN A 371 14.79 -14.04 -6.12
N GLU A 372 16.07 -13.63 -6.12
CA GLU A 372 17.15 -14.33 -6.84
C GLU A 372 17.41 -15.76 -6.33
N GLU A 373 17.30 -15.95 -5.02
CA GLU A 373 17.56 -17.23 -4.34
C GLU A 373 16.28 -18.05 -4.05
N LEU A 374 15.11 -17.63 -4.56
CA LEU A 374 13.84 -18.30 -4.25
C LEU A 374 13.76 -19.68 -4.90
N ILE A 375 13.62 -20.73 -4.08
CA ILE A 375 13.58 -22.12 -4.54
C ILE A 375 12.16 -22.68 -4.45
N ASN A 376 11.44 -22.36 -3.36
CA ASN A 376 10.15 -22.97 -3.06
C ASN A 376 9.08 -21.94 -2.70
N ILE A 377 7.86 -22.20 -3.15
CA ILE A 377 6.65 -21.50 -2.73
C ILE A 377 5.59 -22.53 -2.35
N ASP A 378 4.82 -22.28 -1.30
CA ASP A 378 3.68 -23.12 -0.92
C ASP A 378 2.40 -22.29 -0.85
N PHE A 379 1.50 -22.56 -1.80
CA PHE A 379 0.13 -22.06 -1.87
C PHE A 379 -0.85 -23.24 -2.05
N SER A 380 -0.54 -24.39 -1.43
CA SER A 380 -1.20 -25.65 -1.70
C SER A 380 -2.70 -25.66 -1.38
N ALA A 381 -3.17 -24.85 -0.42
CA ALA A 381 -4.59 -24.71 -0.11
C ALA A 381 -5.35 -23.70 -1.00
N LEU A 382 -4.67 -22.94 -1.86
CA LEU A 382 -5.32 -21.83 -2.58
C LEU A 382 -6.36 -22.36 -3.57
N GLU A 383 -7.62 -21.96 -3.37
CA GLU A 383 -8.73 -22.33 -4.25
C GLU A 383 -9.13 -21.22 -5.21
N ASN A 384 -9.13 -19.96 -4.77
CA ASN A 384 -9.60 -18.84 -5.58
C ASN A 384 -8.64 -17.65 -5.49
N ASN A 385 -8.38 -17.03 -6.64
CA ASN A 385 -7.62 -15.79 -6.72
C ASN A 385 -8.42 -14.75 -7.52
N GLU A 386 -8.97 -13.73 -6.83
CA GLU A 386 -9.75 -12.65 -7.46
C GLU A 386 -8.86 -11.67 -8.24
N GLY A 387 -7.61 -11.53 -7.80
CA GLY A 387 -6.63 -10.61 -8.40
C GLY A 387 -5.74 -11.25 -9.48
N SER A 388 -4.60 -10.62 -9.74
CA SER A 388 -3.61 -11.14 -10.71
C SER A 388 -2.73 -12.19 -10.07
N LEU A 389 -2.41 -13.26 -10.80
CA LEU A 389 -1.39 -14.24 -10.42
C LEU A 389 -0.16 -14.03 -11.31
N SER A 390 0.90 -13.46 -10.74
CA SER A 390 2.14 -13.14 -11.45
C SER A 390 3.35 -13.71 -10.74
N MET A 391 4.17 -14.46 -11.46
CA MET A 391 5.43 -15.00 -10.97
C MET A 391 6.52 -14.78 -12.00
N GLY A 392 7.54 -14.02 -11.65
CA GLY A 392 8.65 -13.88 -12.58
C GLY A 392 9.91 -13.24 -12.08
N THR A 393 11.01 -13.43 -12.80
CA THR A 393 12.34 -13.01 -12.36
C THR A 393 12.73 -13.71 -11.05
N ASN A 394 12.47 -15.02 -10.94
CA ASN A 394 12.89 -15.86 -9.83
C ASN A 394 13.80 -16.98 -10.39
N PRO A 395 15.08 -16.70 -10.67
CA PRO A 395 15.94 -17.56 -11.48
C PRO A 395 16.25 -18.94 -10.87
N LYS A 396 16.03 -19.15 -9.56
CA LYS A 396 16.20 -20.45 -8.89
C LYS A 396 14.91 -21.22 -8.61
N LEU A 397 13.76 -20.66 -8.96
CA LEU A 397 12.46 -21.30 -8.75
C LEU A 397 12.26 -22.43 -9.75
N SER A 398 12.25 -23.68 -9.28
CA SER A 398 12.22 -24.86 -10.17
C SER A 398 10.82 -25.39 -10.47
N ILE A 399 9.86 -25.17 -9.57
CA ILE A 399 8.49 -25.69 -9.66
C ILE A 399 7.50 -24.60 -9.23
N ILE A 400 6.43 -24.43 -9.99
CA ILE A 400 5.24 -23.65 -9.59
C ILE A 400 4.04 -24.60 -9.60
N SER A 401 3.43 -24.84 -8.43
CA SER A 401 2.31 -25.77 -8.31
C SER A 401 1.17 -25.18 -7.48
N PHE A 402 -0.01 -25.14 -8.07
CA PHE A 402 -1.26 -24.73 -7.43
C PHE A 402 -2.31 -25.85 -7.58
N PRO A 403 -2.24 -26.88 -6.73
CA PRO A 403 -3.01 -28.11 -6.92
C PRO A 403 -4.53 -27.91 -6.78
N ASN A 404 -4.96 -26.91 -6.00
CA ASN A 404 -6.37 -26.67 -5.70
C ASN A 404 -6.97 -25.42 -6.36
N LEU A 405 -6.16 -24.63 -7.09
CA LEU A 405 -6.60 -23.35 -7.65
C LEU A 405 -7.62 -23.58 -8.76
N LYS A 406 -8.83 -23.02 -8.60
CA LYS A 406 -9.98 -23.13 -9.50
C LYS A 406 -10.11 -21.90 -10.41
N THR A 407 -9.89 -20.70 -9.87
CA THR A 407 -10.05 -19.44 -10.60
C THR A 407 -8.87 -18.49 -10.37
N SER A 408 -8.49 -17.76 -11.42
CA SER A 408 -7.62 -16.59 -11.33
C SER A 408 -8.25 -15.47 -12.18
N GLU A 409 -8.95 -14.53 -11.56
CA GLU A 409 -9.91 -13.64 -12.21
C GLU A 409 -9.26 -12.42 -12.91
N SER A 410 -7.98 -12.14 -12.64
CA SER A 410 -7.24 -11.09 -13.37
C SER A 410 -6.10 -11.66 -14.23
N SER A 411 -4.98 -10.94 -14.35
CA SER A 411 -3.86 -11.34 -15.22
C SER A 411 -3.20 -12.60 -14.67
N PHE A 412 -2.78 -13.49 -15.57
CA PHE A 412 -2.02 -14.67 -15.26
C PHE A 412 -0.69 -14.59 -16.00
N SER A 413 0.42 -14.50 -15.28
CA SER A 413 1.74 -14.33 -15.87
C SER A 413 2.78 -15.18 -15.18
N ILE A 414 3.47 -16.04 -15.94
CA ILE A 414 4.65 -16.77 -15.45
C ILE A 414 5.80 -16.46 -16.41
N ALA A 415 6.80 -15.70 -15.95
CA ALA A 415 7.86 -15.28 -16.85
C ALA A 415 9.26 -15.12 -16.24
N ASN A 416 10.30 -15.32 -17.03
CA ASN A 416 11.70 -15.11 -16.61
C ASN A 416 12.09 -15.93 -15.37
N ASN A 417 11.82 -17.25 -15.39
CA ASN A 417 12.28 -18.17 -14.35
C ASN A 417 13.24 -19.18 -14.98
N ASP A 418 14.55 -18.92 -14.87
CA ASP A 418 15.61 -19.57 -15.65
C ASP A 418 15.69 -21.09 -15.45
N VAL A 419 15.37 -21.58 -14.25
CA VAL A 419 15.41 -23.02 -13.93
C VAL A 419 14.03 -23.66 -13.77
N LEU A 420 12.95 -22.93 -14.06
CA LEU A 420 11.59 -23.45 -13.92
C LEU A 420 11.34 -24.57 -14.93
N SER A 421 11.21 -25.80 -14.42
CA SER A 421 11.02 -27.00 -15.24
C SER A 421 9.58 -27.51 -15.25
N GLU A 422 8.78 -27.13 -14.25
CA GLU A 422 7.41 -27.62 -14.08
C GLU A 422 6.47 -26.50 -13.61
N ILE A 423 5.32 -26.40 -14.28
CA ILE A 423 4.17 -25.65 -13.79
C ILE A 423 2.95 -26.58 -13.73
N SER A 424 2.16 -26.51 -12.64
CA SER A 424 1.03 -27.42 -12.42
C SER A 424 -0.20 -26.69 -11.89
N PHE A 425 -1.28 -26.73 -12.67
CA PHE A 425 -2.58 -26.11 -12.39
C PHE A 425 -3.73 -27.09 -12.71
N PRO A 426 -3.83 -28.23 -12.00
CA PRO A 426 -4.72 -29.33 -12.40
C PRO A 426 -6.21 -29.01 -12.25
N MET A 427 -6.58 -28.03 -11.41
CA MET A 427 -7.97 -27.65 -11.14
C MET A 427 -8.38 -26.29 -11.75
N LEU A 428 -7.46 -25.57 -12.39
CA LEU A 428 -7.71 -24.22 -12.86
C LEU A 428 -8.69 -24.25 -14.04
N ALA A 429 -9.91 -23.74 -13.82
CA ALA A 429 -11.02 -23.79 -14.77
C ALA A 429 -11.24 -22.45 -15.49
N LEU A 430 -10.93 -21.33 -14.84
CA LEU A 430 -11.11 -19.99 -15.37
C LEU A 430 -9.86 -19.14 -15.13
N VAL A 431 -9.41 -18.48 -16.19
CA VAL A 431 -8.48 -17.35 -16.09
C VAL A 431 -9.13 -16.11 -16.69
N GLY A 432 -9.19 -15.05 -15.91
CA GLY A 432 -9.77 -13.78 -16.30
C GLY A 432 -11.27 -13.64 -16.10
N ASP A 433 -11.67 -12.41 -15.75
CA ASP A 433 -13.00 -11.81 -15.86
C ASP A 433 -12.93 -10.26 -15.93
N GLN A 434 -11.79 -9.69 -15.53
CA GLN A 434 -11.53 -8.25 -15.57
C GLN A 434 -11.28 -7.76 -17.00
N ARG A 435 -11.66 -6.51 -17.29
CA ARG A 435 -11.58 -5.95 -18.65
C ARG A 435 -10.16 -5.92 -19.22
N ARG A 436 -9.11 -5.79 -18.40
CA ARG A 436 -7.72 -5.55 -18.84
C ARG A 436 -6.72 -6.51 -18.20
N SER A 437 -6.80 -7.79 -18.55
CA SER A 437 -5.83 -8.78 -18.06
C SER A 437 -5.31 -9.66 -19.20
N ASN A 438 -4.16 -10.30 -19.00
CA ASN A 438 -3.46 -11.10 -20.01
C ASN A 438 -3.10 -12.49 -19.48
N PHE A 439 -3.02 -13.48 -20.35
CA PHE A 439 -2.43 -14.79 -20.06
C PHE A 439 -1.06 -14.89 -20.73
N ASN A 440 0.01 -14.91 -19.95
CA ASN A 440 1.39 -14.89 -20.45
C ASN A 440 2.25 -16.00 -19.83
N ILE A 441 2.89 -16.81 -20.67
CA ILE A 441 3.93 -17.79 -20.26
C ILE A 441 5.17 -17.53 -21.10
N GLU A 442 6.15 -16.82 -20.54
CA GLU A 442 7.24 -16.25 -21.34
C GLU A 442 8.63 -16.45 -20.73
N ASN A 443 9.64 -16.78 -21.51
CA ASN A 443 11.03 -16.87 -21.04
C ASN A 443 11.22 -17.86 -19.86
N ASN A 444 10.64 -19.06 -19.94
CA ASN A 444 10.92 -20.15 -19.00
C ASN A 444 11.61 -21.30 -19.76
N PRO A 445 12.94 -21.26 -19.89
CA PRO A 445 13.65 -22.03 -20.90
C PRO A 445 13.69 -23.55 -20.66
N LEU A 446 13.33 -24.03 -19.46
CA LEU A 446 13.36 -25.45 -19.07
C LEU A 446 11.99 -26.13 -18.96
N ILE A 447 10.88 -25.42 -19.19
CA ILE A 447 9.55 -26.05 -19.25
C ILE A 447 9.49 -26.94 -20.50
N ASN A 448 9.28 -28.25 -20.30
CA ASN A 448 9.25 -29.23 -21.39
C ASN A 448 7.86 -29.42 -22.01
N GLU A 449 6.81 -29.34 -21.20
CA GLU A 449 5.42 -29.53 -21.60
C GLU A 449 4.55 -28.49 -20.90
N LEU A 450 3.54 -27.99 -21.61
CA LEU A 450 2.58 -27.04 -21.08
C LEU A 450 1.16 -27.61 -21.22
N THR A 451 0.58 -28.01 -20.10
CA THR A 451 -0.78 -28.58 -20.06
C THR A 451 -1.64 -27.92 -19.00
N PHE A 452 -2.83 -27.47 -19.39
CA PHE A 452 -3.88 -27.01 -18.48
C PHE A 452 -5.10 -27.93 -18.60
N PRO A 453 -5.18 -29.02 -17.82
CA PRO A 453 -6.13 -30.11 -18.06
C PRO A 453 -7.59 -29.73 -17.75
N ALA A 454 -7.81 -28.78 -16.84
CA ALA A 454 -9.14 -28.34 -16.40
C ALA A 454 -9.58 -26.99 -16.99
N LEU A 455 -8.70 -26.26 -17.69
CA LEU A 455 -8.96 -24.88 -18.09
C LEU A 455 -10.02 -24.82 -19.18
N GLN A 456 -11.16 -24.19 -18.86
CA GLN A 456 -12.32 -24.11 -19.73
C GLN A 456 -12.42 -22.78 -20.45
N LYS A 457 -11.96 -21.69 -19.82
CA LYS A 457 -12.08 -20.34 -20.38
C LYS A 457 -10.90 -19.45 -20.03
N ILE A 458 -10.53 -18.60 -20.99
CA ILE A 458 -9.63 -17.47 -20.80
C ILE A 458 -10.41 -16.21 -21.22
N GLU A 459 -11.01 -15.49 -20.27
CA GLU A 459 -11.86 -14.30 -20.54
C GLU A 459 -11.04 -12.99 -20.48
N LEU A 460 -9.86 -13.00 -21.11
CA LEU A 460 -8.84 -11.96 -21.05
C LEU A 460 -8.58 -11.24 -22.38
N GLY A 461 -7.81 -10.16 -22.32
CA GLY A 461 -7.37 -9.36 -23.46
C GLY A 461 -6.17 -9.95 -24.22
N GLY A 462 -5.91 -11.27 -24.17
CA GLY A 462 -4.88 -11.93 -24.99
C GLY A 462 -4.26 -13.17 -24.33
N LEU A 463 -3.67 -14.04 -25.16
CA LEU A 463 -2.89 -15.22 -24.74
C LEU A 463 -1.54 -15.18 -25.45
N THR A 464 -0.45 -15.19 -24.69
CA THR A 464 0.93 -15.22 -25.20
C THR A 464 1.71 -16.36 -24.55
N ILE A 465 2.27 -17.25 -25.38
CA ILE A 465 3.24 -18.26 -24.96
C ILE A 465 4.49 -18.04 -25.80
N SER A 466 5.58 -17.59 -25.18
CA SER A 466 6.76 -17.19 -25.95
C SER A 466 8.09 -17.57 -25.30
N ASN A 467 9.12 -17.80 -26.12
CA ASN A 467 10.50 -17.97 -25.67
C ASN A 467 10.69 -19.08 -24.60
N ASN A 468 9.89 -20.16 -24.63
CA ASN A 468 10.10 -21.34 -23.78
C ASN A 468 10.87 -22.39 -24.60
N SER A 469 12.21 -22.29 -24.60
CA SER A 469 13.06 -23.00 -25.58
C SER A 469 13.05 -24.52 -25.48
N ALA A 470 12.77 -25.10 -24.31
CA ALA A 470 12.64 -26.55 -24.12
C ALA A 470 11.22 -27.09 -24.39
N LEU A 471 10.25 -26.22 -24.64
CA LEU A 471 8.84 -26.61 -24.75
C LEU A 471 8.62 -27.45 -26.01
N THR A 472 8.05 -28.64 -25.84
CA THR A 472 7.83 -29.60 -26.93
C THR A 472 6.35 -29.81 -27.27
N SER A 473 5.45 -29.52 -26.34
CA SER A 473 4.01 -29.69 -26.51
C SER A 473 3.22 -28.65 -25.73
N ILE A 474 2.08 -28.23 -26.31
CA ILE A 474 1.10 -27.34 -25.69
C ILE A 474 -0.27 -28.00 -25.78
N SER A 475 -0.96 -28.16 -24.64
CA SER A 475 -2.28 -28.80 -24.58
C SER A 475 -3.27 -28.08 -23.67
N PHE A 476 -4.42 -27.71 -24.23
CA PHE A 476 -5.57 -27.14 -23.53
C PHE A 476 -6.82 -27.96 -23.87
N PRO A 477 -6.97 -29.17 -23.31
CA PRO A 477 -7.95 -30.15 -23.76
C PRO A 477 -9.41 -29.72 -23.55
N LEU A 478 -9.70 -28.88 -22.56
CA LEU A 478 -11.07 -28.46 -22.22
C LEU A 478 -11.37 -26.98 -22.53
N LEU A 479 -10.40 -26.24 -23.09
CA LEU A 479 -10.56 -24.80 -23.32
C LEU A 479 -11.59 -24.56 -24.43
N THR A 480 -12.70 -23.90 -24.11
CA THR A 480 -13.83 -23.64 -25.02
C THR A 480 -13.85 -22.23 -25.58
N SER A 481 -13.32 -21.26 -24.86
CA SER A 481 -13.29 -19.86 -25.30
C SER A 481 -12.05 -19.10 -24.85
N VAL A 482 -11.54 -18.24 -25.73
CA VAL A 482 -10.47 -17.27 -25.45
C VAL A 482 -10.93 -15.87 -25.87
N GLY A 483 -10.60 -14.85 -25.07
CA GLY A 483 -10.81 -13.46 -25.43
C GLY A 483 -12.00 -12.80 -24.72
N ASN A 484 -12.05 -11.47 -24.73
CA ASN A 484 -13.11 -10.66 -24.15
C ASN A 484 -13.58 -9.55 -25.13
N ASP A 485 -14.12 -8.44 -24.63
CA ASP A 485 -14.58 -7.31 -25.46
C ASP A 485 -13.44 -6.40 -25.94
N ILE A 486 -12.20 -6.66 -25.54
CA ILE A 486 -11.01 -5.92 -25.95
C ILE A 486 -10.30 -6.68 -27.06
N THR A 487 -10.01 -5.96 -28.16
CA THR A 487 -9.29 -6.54 -29.29
C THR A 487 -7.85 -6.89 -28.91
N SER A 488 -7.46 -8.13 -29.19
CA SER A 488 -6.14 -8.67 -28.85
C SER A 488 -5.69 -9.76 -29.81
N ASP A 489 -4.57 -10.40 -29.52
CA ASP A 489 -4.04 -11.52 -30.32
C ASP A 489 -3.80 -12.74 -29.42
N LEU A 490 -3.88 -13.93 -30.03
CA LEU A 490 -3.39 -15.19 -29.47
C LEU A 490 -2.05 -15.47 -30.15
N ARG A 491 -0.97 -15.60 -29.37
CA ARG A 491 0.41 -15.66 -29.87
C ARG A 491 1.13 -16.84 -29.25
N ILE A 492 1.66 -17.71 -30.10
CA ILE A 492 2.57 -18.80 -29.72
C ILE A 492 3.80 -18.66 -30.61
N ARG A 493 4.91 -18.13 -30.08
CA ARG A 493 6.11 -17.85 -30.88
C ARG A 493 7.40 -18.15 -30.15
N ASN A 494 8.45 -18.50 -30.91
CA ASN A 494 9.80 -18.70 -30.38
C ASN A 494 9.90 -19.83 -29.33
N ASN A 495 9.02 -20.83 -29.39
CA ASN A 495 9.09 -22.06 -28.61
C ASN A 495 9.63 -23.17 -29.53
N ASN A 496 10.86 -22.99 -30.02
CA ASN A 496 11.38 -23.63 -31.23
C ASN A 496 11.34 -25.17 -31.30
N LEU A 497 11.12 -25.87 -30.18
CA LEU A 497 10.99 -27.33 -30.09
C LEU A 497 9.55 -27.83 -30.05
N VAL A 498 8.54 -26.94 -30.06
CA VAL A 498 7.12 -27.32 -30.02
C VAL A 498 6.77 -28.07 -31.28
N LYS A 499 6.39 -29.35 -31.11
CA LYS A 499 5.95 -30.23 -32.19
C LYS A 499 4.44 -30.29 -32.32
N ASN A 500 3.73 -30.16 -31.20
CA ASN A 500 2.30 -30.39 -31.12
C ASN A 500 1.62 -29.27 -30.33
N ILE A 501 0.61 -28.67 -30.92
CA ILE A 501 -0.26 -27.69 -30.27
C ILE A 501 -1.71 -28.19 -30.36
N SER A 502 -2.38 -28.32 -29.22
CA SER A 502 -3.71 -28.93 -29.14
C SER A 502 -4.71 -28.10 -28.34
N PHE A 503 -5.75 -27.64 -29.03
CA PHE A 503 -6.93 -26.92 -28.52
C PHE A 503 -8.22 -27.60 -29.06
N PRO A 504 -8.46 -28.88 -28.72
CA PRO A 504 -9.48 -29.69 -29.39
C PRO A 504 -10.90 -29.17 -29.13
N SER A 505 -11.15 -28.57 -27.97
CA SER A 505 -12.46 -28.07 -27.55
C SER A 505 -12.66 -26.56 -27.77
N LEU A 506 -11.68 -25.85 -28.33
CA LEU A 506 -11.78 -24.40 -28.51
C LEU A 506 -12.82 -24.07 -29.57
N ILE A 507 -13.92 -23.42 -29.19
CA ILE A 507 -15.05 -23.11 -30.09
C ILE A 507 -15.00 -21.67 -30.56
N THR A 508 -14.68 -20.74 -29.65
CA THR A 508 -14.83 -19.29 -29.86
C THR A 508 -13.55 -18.55 -29.47
N VAL A 509 -13.09 -17.66 -30.35
CA VAL A 509 -12.08 -16.64 -30.02
C VAL A 509 -12.70 -15.24 -30.15
N LYS A 510 -13.04 -14.62 -29.02
CA LYS A 510 -13.77 -13.34 -28.99
C LYS A 510 -12.79 -12.17 -29.07
N SER A 511 -13.02 -11.26 -30.00
CA SER A 511 -12.16 -10.08 -30.23
C SER A 511 -10.66 -10.42 -30.46
N ILE A 512 -10.34 -11.67 -30.79
CA ILE A 512 -8.98 -12.05 -31.19
C ILE A 512 -8.81 -11.69 -32.67
N ARG A 513 -7.99 -10.67 -32.91
CA ARG A 513 -7.67 -10.20 -34.26
C ARG A 513 -6.83 -11.22 -35.01
N THR A 514 -5.87 -11.86 -34.35
CA THR A 514 -5.00 -12.85 -34.99
C THR A 514 -4.64 -13.96 -34.02
N ILE A 515 -4.79 -15.20 -34.48
CA ILE A 515 -4.10 -16.37 -33.94
C ILE A 515 -2.80 -16.48 -34.74
N ASP A 516 -1.67 -16.19 -34.09
CA ASP A 516 -0.34 -16.23 -34.70
C ASP A 516 0.53 -17.27 -34.04
N ILE A 517 0.88 -18.30 -34.80
CA ILE A 517 1.71 -19.42 -34.38
C ILE A 517 2.97 -19.39 -35.24
N SER A 518 4.13 -19.17 -34.63
CA SER A 518 5.42 -19.12 -35.32
C SER A 518 6.42 -20.03 -34.60
N GLU A 519 6.46 -21.30 -35.04
CA GLU A 519 7.19 -22.37 -34.35
C GLU A 519 7.98 -23.25 -35.32
N ASN A 520 9.30 -23.32 -35.13
CA ASN A 520 10.20 -23.96 -36.09
C ASN A 520 9.92 -25.46 -36.28
N ALA A 521 9.53 -26.18 -35.22
CA ALA A 521 9.38 -27.63 -35.20
C ALA A 521 7.92 -28.13 -35.20
N LEU A 522 6.94 -27.25 -35.46
CA LEU A 522 5.52 -27.61 -35.39
C LEU A 522 5.12 -28.62 -36.49
N GLU A 523 4.73 -29.82 -36.08
CA GLU A 523 4.28 -30.90 -36.96
C GLU A 523 2.75 -31.04 -36.94
N THR A 524 2.13 -30.83 -35.77
CA THR A 524 0.69 -30.98 -35.58
C THR A 524 0.03 -29.79 -34.88
N LEU A 525 -1.12 -29.39 -35.41
CA LEU A 525 -2.00 -28.38 -34.83
C LEU A 525 -3.44 -28.88 -34.79
N ASP A 526 -4.08 -28.79 -33.63
CA ASP A 526 -5.46 -29.17 -33.44
C ASP A 526 -6.35 -28.03 -32.95
N PHE A 527 -7.21 -27.54 -33.83
CA PHE A 527 -8.30 -26.61 -33.55
C PHE A 527 -9.64 -27.22 -34.02
N SER A 528 -9.86 -28.51 -33.71
CA SER A 528 -10.97 -29.28 -34.31
C SER A 528 -12.35 -28.62 -34.19
N SER A 529 -12.60 -27.98 -33.05
CA SER A 529 -13.89 -27.37 -32.69
C SER A 529 -13.97 -25.87 -33.02
N LEU A 530 -12.89 -25.25 -33.50
CA LEU A 530 -12.83 -23.80 -33.70
C LEU A 530 -13.73 -23.39 -34.87
N SER A 531 -14.81 -22.68 -34.55
CA SER A 531 -15.87 -22.35 -35.51
C SER A 531 -15.65 -21.02 -36.21
N THR A 532 -15.06 -20.05 -35.51
CA THR A 532 -14.87 -18.69 -35.97
C THR A 532 -13.53 -18.14 -35.51
N LEU A 533 -12.87 -17.37 -36.36
CA LEU A 533 -11.67 -16.59 -36.06
C LEU A 533 -11.60 -15.38 -36.98
N LEU A 534 -10.74 -14.39 -36.75
CA LEU A 534 -10.52 -13.32 -37.74
C LEU A 534 -9.41 -13.69 -38.70
N PHE A 535 -8.18 -13.81 -38.18
CA PHE A 535 -6.98 -14.21 -38.93
C PHE A 535 -6.27 -15.37 -38.25
N LEU A 536 -5.84 -16.36 -39.03
CA LEU A 536 -4.94 -17.42 -38.61
C LEU A 536 -3.64 -17.29 -39.41
N ASN A 537 -2.51 -17.20 -38.72
CA ASN A 537 -1.17 -17.24 -39.29
C ASN A 537 -0.41 -18.42 -38.67
N ILE A 538 0.12 -19.29 -39.52
CA ILE A 538 0.96 -20.41 -39.11
C ILE A 538 2.27 -20.35 -39.89
N ASP A 539 3.36 -20.24 -39.15
CA ASP A 539 4.71 -20.31 -39.66
C ASP A 539 5.45 -21.47 -38.97
N SER A 540 5.97 -22.38 -39.79
CA SER A 540 6.80 -23.49 -39.35
C SER A 540 7.79 -23.89 -40.43
N THR A 541 8.98 -24.32 -39.99
CA THR A 541 10.06 -24.73 -40.90
C THR A 541 10.04 -26.22 -41.24
N VAL A 542 9.23 -27.01 -40.53
CA VAL A 542 9.05 -28.44 -40.77
C VAL A 542 7.72 -28.73 -41.46
N LEU A 543 7.60 -29.94 -42.02
CA LEU A 543 6.39 -30.38 -42.70
C LEU A 543 5.22 -30.49 -41.71
N LEU A 544 4.16 -29.72 -41.94
CA LEU A 544 2.91 -29.84 -41.20
C LEU A 544 2.15 -31.09 -41.66
N THR A 545 2.17 -32.14 -40.83
CA THR A 545 1.51 -33.42 -41.09
C THR A 545 0.07 -33.46 -40.62
N GLN A 546 -0.33 -32.55 -39.73
CA GLN A 546 -1.71 -32.40 -39.29
C GLN A 546 -2.04 -30.94 -38.96
N VAL A 547 -3.09 -30.40 -39.57
CA VAL A 547 -3.73 -29.14 -39.17
C VAL A 547 -5.23 -29.36 -39.18
N ASN A 548 -5.84 -29.42 -38.00
CA ASN A 548 -7.27 -29.72 -37.85
C ASN A 548 -8.08 -28.43 -37.70
N LEU A 549 -8.92 -28.14 -38.69
CA LEU A 549 -9.85 -27.01 -38.71
C LEU A 549 -11.28 -27.49 -39.04
N SER A 550 -11.65 -28.68 -38.56
CA SER A 550 -12.85 -29.39 -39.01
C SER A 550 -14.16 -28.63 -38.76
N SER A 551 -14.25 -27.78 -37.73
CA SER A 551 -15.45 -27.00 -37.45
C SER A 551 -15.47 -25.59 -38.01
N ILE A 552 -14.41 -25.14 -38.73
CA ILE A 552 -14.33 -23.75 -39.19
C ILE A 552 -15.51 -23.37 -40.09
N GLN A 553 -16.14 -22.22 -39.83
CA GLN A 553 -17.25 -21.68 -40.60
C GLN A 553 -16.99 -20.24 -41.07
N GLN A 554 -16.37 -19.41 -40.23
CA GLN A 554 -16.12 -18.01 -40.54
C GLN A 554 -14.70 -17.58 -40.20
N PHE A 555 -14.09 -16.87 -41.15
CA PHE A 555 -12.78 -16.24 -41.01
C PHE A 555 -12.66 -15.10 -42.01
N SER A 556 -11.59 -14.32 -41.94
CA SER A 556 -11.24 -13.33 -42.96
C SER A 556 -9.96 -13.72 -43.70
N ARG A 557 -8.97 -14.28 -42.98
CA ARG A 557 -7.70 -14.74 -43.57
C ARG A 557 -7.20 -16.03 -42.93
N LEU A 558 -6.83 -16.99 -43.78
CA LEU A 558 -5.99 -18.13 -43.42
C LEU A 558 -4.65 -18.00 -44.15
N ASP A 559 -3.58 -17.83 -43.38
CA ASP A 559 -2.20 -17.80 -43.88
C ASP A 559 -1.45 -19.03 -43.37
N LEU A 560 -1.33 -20.02 -44.25
CA LEU A 560 -0.70 -21.31 -44.03
C LEU A 560 0.52 -21.44 -44.96
N ASN A 561 1.20 -20.32 -45.24
CA ASN A 561 2.40 -20.27 -46.07
C ASN A 561 3.67 -20.62 -45.27
N SER A 562 3.62 -21.70 -44.51
CA SER A 562 4.76 -22.16 -43.73
C SER A 562 5.89 -22.62 -44.65
N PRO A 563 7.16 -22.20 -44.45
CA PRO A 563 8.31 -22.64 -45.24
C PRO A 563 8.48 -24.17 -45.31
N GLY A 564 8.11 -24.87 -44.24
CA GLY A 564 8.13 -26.33 -44.15
C GLY A 564 7.05 -27.04 -44.96
N ARG A 565 6.09 -26.28 -45.53
CA ARG A 565 4.96 -26.74 -46.36
C ARG A 565 3.93 -27.55 -45.57
N LEU A 566 2.73 -27.66 -46.13
CA LEU A 566 1.69 -28.57 -45.66
C LEU A 566 1.78 -29.88 -46.45
N SER A 567 1.56 -31.01 -45.77
CA SER A 567 1.39 -32.29 -46.45
C SER A 567 0.12 -32.30 -47.33
N THR A 568 0.12 -33.11 -48.39
CA THR A 568 -1.01 -33.20 -49.32
C THR A 568 -2.32 -33.60 -48.63
N SER A 569 -2.26 -34.47 -47.62
CA SER A 569 -3.42 -34.85 -46.81
C SER A 569 -4.00 -33.65 -46.05
N VAL A 570 -3.15 -32.81 -45.46
CA VAL A 570 -3.58 -31.60 -44.75
C VAL A 570 -4.24 -30.61 -45.72
N ILE A 571 -3.63 -30.37 -46.88
CA ILE A 571 -4.19 -29.48 -47.90
C ILE A 571 -5.57 -29.98 -48.34
N ASN A 572 -5.70 -31.28 -48.65
CA ASN A 572 -6.96 -31.88 -49.05
C ASN A 572 -8.03 -31.69 -47.96
N ASN A 573 -7.72 -32.02 -46.71
CA ASN A 573 -8.66 -31.91 -45.60
C ASN A 573 -9.15 -30.47 -45.40
N ILE A 574 -8.24 -29.48 -45.43
CA ILE A 574 -8.58 -28.07 -45.28
C ILE A 574 -9.44 -27.61 -46.47
N ILE A 575 -9.00 -27.85 -47.70
CA ILE A 575 -9.70 -27.37 -48.89
C ILE A 575 -11.09 -28.00 -49.02
N THR A 576 -11.21 -29.32 -48.83
CA THR A 576 -12.50 -30.01 -48.82
C THR A 576 -13.40 -29.51 -47.69
N ARG A 577 -12.84 -29.16 -46.52
CA ARG A 577 -13.64 -28.53 -45.47
C ARG A 577 -14.18 -27.17 -45.90
N LEU A 578 -13.33 -26.31 -46.48
CA LEU A 578 -13.67 -24.95 -46.87
C LEU A 578 -14.70 -24.88 -48.01
N VAL A 579 -14.59 -25.73 -49.04
CA VAL A 579 -15.53 -25.74 -50.18
C VAL A 579 -16.94 -26.20 -49.77
N ASN A 580 -17.03 -27.00 -48.71
CA ASN A 580 -18.28 -27.54 -48.18
C ASN A 580 -18.94 -26.68 -47.08
N ILE A 581 -18.39 -25.49 -46.77
CA ILE A 581 -19.06 -24.55 -45.86
C ILE A 581 -20.35 -24.04 -46.51
N THR A 582 -21.46 -24.05 -45.75
CA THR A 582 -22.78 -23.59 -46.21
C THR A 582 -23.30 -22.47 -45.31
N PRO A 583 -23.68 -21.29 -45.85
CA PRO A 583 -23.54 -20.88 -47.24
C PRO A 583 -22.07 -20.77 -47.67
N ALA A 584 -21.82 -20.89 -48.98
CA ALA A 584 -20.47 -20.82 -49.53
C ALA A 584 -19.72 -19.57 -49.05
N ILE A 585 -18.47 -19.74 -48.62
CA ILE A 585 -17.63 -18.62 -48.20
C ILE A 585 -17.33 -17.70 -49.39
N THR A 586 -17.30 -16.39 -49.14
CA THR A 586 -16.96 -15.36 -50.14
C THR A 586 -16.04 -14.32 -49.53
N GLN A 587 -15.25 -13.63 -50.36
CA GLN A 587 -14.34 -12.55 -49.98
C GLN A 587 -13.29 -12.95 -48.92
N LYS A 588 -12.95 -14.24 -48.83
CA LYS A 588 -11.91 -14.73 -47.91
C LYS A 588 -10.55 -14.74 -48.58
N ARG A 589 -9.49 -14.60 -47.78
CA ARG A 589 -8.10 -14.78 -48.23
C ARG A 589 -7.52 -16.07 -47.68
N ILE A 590 -7.12 -16.98 -48.55
CA ILE A 590 -6.54 -18.29 -48.21
C ILE A 590 -5.18 -18.38 -48.91
N SER A 591 -4.12 -18.61 -48.16
CA SER A 591 -2.78 -18.83 -48.72
C SER A 591 -2.18 -20.08 -48.13
N ILE A 592 -1.70 -20.99 -48.98
CA ILE A 592 -1.19 -22.30 -48.62
C ILE A 592 0.12 -22.55 -49.36
N THR A 593 1.09 -23.17 -48.70
CA THR A 593 2.31 -23.70 -49.35
C THR A 593 2.36 -25.22 -49.23
N GLY A 594 2.53 -25.94 -50.34
CA GLY A 594 2.62 -27.40 -50.43
C GLY A 594 1.96 -27.97 -51.69
N VAL A 595 1.93 -29.30 -51.82
CA VAL A 595 1.40 -30.00 -53.01
C VAL A 595 -0.05 -30.40 -52.79
N ALA A 596 -0.98 -29.82 -53.56
CA ALA A 596 -2.39 -30.22 -53.58
C ALA A 596 -2.61 -31.47 -54.45
N SER A 597 -3.63 -32.26 -54.11
CA SER A 597 -4.14 -33.30 -55.03
C SER A 597 -4.97 -32.68 -56.16
N ASP A 598 -5.23 -33.46 -57.22
CA ASP A 598 -6.11 -33.06 -58.31
C ASP A 598 -7.49 -32.59 -57.83
N GLN A 599 -8.08 -33.32 -56.86
CA GLN A 599 -9.37 -32.93 -56.28
C GLN A 599 -9.29 -31.61 -55.51
N ALA A 600 -8.22 -31.39 -54.73
CA ALA A 600 -8.04 -30.13 -54.02
C ALA A 600 -7.83 -28.95 -54.98
N LEU A 601 -7.19 -29.15 -56.13
CA LEU A 601 -7.07 -28.10 -57.16
C LEU A 601 -8.45 -27.72 -57.75
N LEU A 602 -9.33 -28.70 -57.99
CA LEU A 602 -10.72 -28.44 -58.43
C LEU A 602 -11.53 -27.69 -57.37
N ASP A 603 -11.41 -28.10 -56.11
CA ASP A 603 -12.07 -27.45 -54.98
C ASP A 603 -11.56 -26.00 -54.80
N ILE A 604 -10.26 -25.75 -55.02
CA ILE A 604 -9.66 -24.40 -55.01
C ILE A 604 -10.27 -23.51 -56.10
N GLU A 605 -10.49 -24.00 -57.32
CA GLU A 605 -11.16 -23.23 -58.38
C GLU A 605 -12.62 -22.90 -58.03
N THR A 606 -13.31 -23.83 -57.36
CA THR A 606 -14.65 -23.58 -56.83
C THR A 606 -14.63 -22.45 -55.79
N LEU A 607 -13.67 -22.47 -54.87
CA LEU A 607 -13.48 -21.39 -53.90
C LEU A 607 -13.18 -20.04 -54.58
N ARG A 608 -12.34 -20.02 -55.63
CA ARG A 608 -12.05 -18.80 -56.42
C ARG A 608 -13.30 -18.26 -57.12
N THR A 609 -14.11 -19.14 -57.71
CA THR A 609 -15.37 -18.79 -58.38
C THR A 609 -16.37 -18.18 -57.39
N ASN A 610 -16.33 -18.60 -56.12
CA ASN A 610 -17.09 -18.00 -55.02
C ASN A 610 -16.47 -16.67 -54.51
N ASN A 611 -15.67 -15.98 -55.33
CA ASN A 611 -15.06 -14.67 -55.03
C ASN A 611 -14.10 -14.69 -53.81
N ASN A 612 -13.37 -15.78 -53.62
CA ASN A 612 -12.29 -15.87 -52.64
C ASN A 612 -10.92 -15.69 -53.31
N THR A 613 -9.96 -15.13 -52.59
CA THR A 613 -8.55 -15.07 -53.03
C THR A 613 -7.82 -16.28 -52.47
N VAL A 614 -7.58 -17.29 -53.31
CA VAL A 614 -6.85 -18.51 -52.93
C VAL A 614 -5.51 -18.57 -53.65
N SER A 615 -4.41 -18.56 -52.90
CA SER A 615 -3.04 -18.74 -53.40
C SER A 615 -2.49 -20.07 -52.93
N ILE A 616 -1.98 -20.89 -53.84
CA ILE A 616 -1.21 -22.09 -53.52
C ILE A 616 0.19 -21.97 -54.13
N ARG A 617 1.23 -22.20 -53.33
CA ARG A 617 2.64 -22.22 -53.76
C ARG A 617 3.18 -23.61 -53.54
N GLU A 618 3.92 -24.15 -54.49
CA GLU A 618 4.52 -25.49 -54.34
C GLU A 618 5.86 -25.45 -53.63
#